data_AF-A0A384KRK9-F1
#
_entry.id   AF-A0A384KRK9-F1
#
_cell.length_a   1.000
_cell.length_b   1.000
_cell.length_c   1.000
_cell.angle_alpha   90.00
_cell.angle_beta   90.00
_cell.angle_gamma   90.00
#
_symmetry.space_group_name_H-M   'P 1'
#
loop_
_entity.id
_entity.type
_entity.pdbx_description
1 polymer ?
#
loop_
_entity_poly.entity_id
_entity_poly.type
_entity_poly.pdbx_seq_one_letter_code
_entity_poly.pdbx_strand_id
1 'polypeptide(L)'
;MSKLENQIKQIESNIIIKEKKIQDLEREIQELKNYSKGLYEKLINQQEVLLKRKKQNVLTDIKINRLKKDMIELCKAIHNANRKITNAFAELKKKKFLIKENTQCMEEIYNDVIKKNVMHNEQNNTTLTILNHFFIKKGYHNDDLKLLLKDKKEKIRIVKNQIKEMNNNITTKRLNIALLDSRLIANLHTIKSYIKELIQMGAFQKININKKNIRRNCLHIINNVIDKQESTEKNILDPHTDDNQMETADNNVSTENREEEKLELQLNTQEFIQLENFLL
;
A
#
# COMPACT_ATOMS: atom_id res chain seq x y z
N MET A 1 94.25 52.63 140.38
CA MET A 1 93.33 53.09 139.32
C MET A 1 92.16 53.83 139.95
N SER A 2 91.80 54.98 139.38
CA SER A 2 90.75 55.88 139.91
C SER A 2 89.33 55.41 139.53
N LYS A 3 88.31 55.82 140.29
CA LYS A 3 86.90 55.48 140.05
C LYS A 3 86.41 55.91 138.65
N LEU A 4 87.00 56.97 138.09
CA LEU A 4 86.69 57.54 136.79
C LEU A 4 87.20 56.66 135.64
N GLU A 5 88.42 56.10 135.75
CA GLU A 5 88.99 55.20 134.74
C GLU A 5 88.14 53.93 134.56
N ASN A 6 87.61 53.39 135.67
CA ASN A 6 86.74 52.22 135.60
C ASN A 6 85.40 52.53 134.91
N GLN A 7 84.83 53.72 135.11
CA GLN A 7 83.62 54.16 134.42
C GLN A 7 83.85 54.36 132.92
N ILE A 8 84.98 54.97 132.55
CA ILE A 8 85.37 55.15 131.14
C ILE A 8 85.52 53.80 130.44
N LYS A 9 86.25 52.84 131.04
CA LYS A 9 86.39 51.49 130.49
C LYS A 9 85.05 50.76 130.33
N GLN A 10 84.12 50.98 131.25
CA GLN A 10 82.80 50.37 131.21
C GLN A 10 81.91 50.99 130.11
N ILE A 11 82.04 52.29 129.88
CA ILE A 11 81.39 53.00 128.75
C ILE A 11 81.99 52.52 127.43
N GLU A 12 83.30 52.44 127.31
CA GLU A 12 83.99 51.93 126.10
C GLU A 12 83.58 50.50 125.80
N SER A 13 83.54 49.62 126.81
CA SER A 13 83.05 48.24 126.64
C SER A 13 81.59 48.19 126.16
N ASN A 14 80.72 49.04 126.71
CA ASN A 14 79.34 49.15 126.26
C ASN A 14 79.22 49.67 124.82
N ILE A 15 80.03 50.65 124.43
CA ILE A 15 80.09 51.17 123.06
C ILE A 15 80.49 50.05 122.10
N ILE A 16 81.55 49.29 122.41
CA ILE A 16 82.01 48.15 121.61
C ILE A 16 80.89 47.10 121.46
N ILE A 17 80.17 46.78 122.53
CA ILE A 17 79.04 45.84 122.50
C ILE A 17 77.90 46.37 121.61
N LYS A 18 77.60 47.68 121.68
CA LYS A 18 76.55 48.31 120.88
C LYS A 18 76.92 48.40 119.40
N GLU A 19 78.17 48.75 119.08
CA GLU A 19 78.70 48.78 117.71
C GLU A 19 78.63 47.39 117.06
N LYS A 20 79.04 46.35 117.80
CA LYS A 20 78.89 44.97 117.33
C LYS A 20 77.43 44.61 117.05
N LYS A 21 76.50 45.02 117.92
CA LYS A 21 75.07 44.80 117.73
C LYS A 21 74.51 45.56 116.51
N ILE A 22 75.01 46.77 116.23
CA ILE A 22 74.64 47.53 115.03
C ILE A 22 75.12 46.79 113.78
N GLN A 23 76.37 46.34 113.75
CA GLN A 23 76.92 45.57 112.63
C GLN A 23 76.16 44.26 112.39
N ASP A 24 75.79 43.55 113.46
CA ASP A 24 75.00 42.33 113.36
C ASP A 24 73.60 42.61 112.75
N LEU A 25 72.93 43.70 113.15
CA LEU A 25 71.65 44.13 112.59
C LEU A 25 71.76 44.60 111.13
N GLU A 26 72.82 45.31 110.76
CA GLU A 26 73.07 45.73 109.38
C GLU A 26 73.25 44.52 108.46
N ARG A 27 73.94 43.49 108.94
CA ARG A 27 74.06 42.21 108.22
C ARG A 27 72.71 41.52 108.05
N GLU A 28 71.90 41.42 109.10
CA GLU A 28 70.54 40.86 109.02
C GLU A 28 69.65 41.64 108.03
N ILE A 29 69.70 42.97 108.06
CA ILE A 29 68.97 43.82 107.10
C ILE A 29 69.42 43.51 105.66
N GLN A 30 70.72 43.32 105.44
CA GLN A 30 71.23 43.01 104.11
C GLN A 30 70.82 41.62 103.63
N GLU A 31 70.84 40.62 104.52
CA GLU A 31 70.32 39.28 104.24
C GLU A 31 68.83 39.30 103.89
N LEU A 32 68.02 40.05 104.64
CA LEU A 32 66.59 40.24 104.36
C LEU A 32 66.33 40.94 103.03
N LYS A 33 67.13 41.96 102.67
CA LYS A 33 67.05 42.61 101.36
C LYS A 33 67.35 41.64 100.22
N ASN A 34 68.41 40.83 100.38
CA ASN A 34 68.79 39.84 99.38
C ASN A 34 67.71 38.76 99.23
N TYR A 35 67.15 38.27 100.34
CA TYR A 35 66.06 37.30 100.33
C TYR A 35 64.80 37.87 99.65
N SER A 36 64.40 39.09 100.04
CA SER A 36 63.27 39.81 99.45
C SER A 36 63.43 39.96 97.93
N LYS A 37 64.61 40.40 97.48
CA LYS A 37 64.92 40.51 96.04
C LYS A 37 64.77 39.18 95.31
N GLY A 38 65.33 38.09 95.85
CA GLY A 38 65.19 36.75 95.26
C GLY A 38 63.74 36.25 95.23
N LEU A 39 62.91 36.65 96.19
CA LEU A 39 61.49 36.31 96.24
C LEU A 39 60.68 37.09 95.18
N TYR A 40 60.96 38.39 95.01
CA TYR A 40 60.38 39.20 93.93
C TYR A 40 60.75 38.69 92.54
N GLU A 41 62.00 38.32 92.30
CA GLU A 41 62.42 37.72 91.02
C GLU A 41 61.67 36.41 90.72
N LYS A 42 61.47 35.55 91.74
CA LYS A 42 60.66 34.32 91.59
C LYS A 42 59.21 34.64 91.24
N LEU A 43 58.59 35.63 91.89
CA LEU A 43 57.22 36.06 91.61
C LEU A 43 57.07 36.60 90.19
N ILE A 44 58.01 37.45 89.74
CA ILE A 44 58.03 37.99 88.38
C ILE A 44 58.12 36.84 87.35
N ASN A 45 59.05 35.91 87.56
CA ASN A 45 59.22 34.75 86.68
C ASN A 45 57.96 33.86 86.63
N GLN A 46 57.31 33.63 87.77
CA GLN A 46 56.05 32.89 87.83
C GLN A 46 54.93 33.61 87.06
N GLN A 47 54.84 34.94 87.21
CA GLN A 47 53.85 35.74 86.50
C GLN A 47 54.06 35.69 84.98
N GLU A 48 55.31 35.76 84.49
CA GLU A 48 55.62 35.62 83.07
C GLU A 48 55.21 34.25 82.52
N VAL A 49 55.52 33.16 83.24
CA VAL A 49 55.15 31.80 82.82
C VAL A 49 53.64 31.65 82.74
N LEU A 50 52.90 32.17 83.73
CA LEU A 50 51.43 32.16 83.73
C LEU A 50 50.85 32.98 82.58
N LEU A 51 51.42 34.15 82.28
CA LEU A 51 51.01 34.99 81.14
C LEU A 51 51.23 34.27 79.80
N LYS A 52 52.40 33.63 79.62
CA LYS A 52 52.69 32.83 78.41
C LYS A 52 51.70 31.68 78.24
N ARG A 53 51.39 30.94 79.32
CA ARG A 53 50.37 29.87 79.29
C ARG A 53 48.97 30.41 78.97
N LYS A 54 48.56 31.52 79.60
CA LYS A 54 47.24 32.14 79.34
C LYS A 54 47.10 32.58 77.89
N LYS A 55 48.13 33.19 77.31
CA LYS A 55 48.17 33.58 75.89
C LYS A 55 48.02 32.36 74.98
N GLN A 56 48.73 31.27 75.28
CA GLN A 56 48.65 30.03 74.51
C GLN A 56 47.25 29.40 74.58
N ASN A 57 46.62 29.39 75.75
CA ASN A 57 45.26 28.86 75.93
C ASN A 57 44.25 29.67 75.11
N VAL A 58 44.28 31.00 75.21
CA VAL A 58 43.39 31.88 74.41
C VAL A 58 43.59 31.66 72.91
N LEU A 59 44.84 31.52 72.44
CA LEU A 59 45.11 31.24 71.03
C LEU A 59 44.55 29.88 70.60
N THR A 60 44.64 28.88 71.47
CA THR A 60 44.09 27.55 71.23
C THR A 60 42.57 27.60 71.16
N ASP A 61 41.91 28.31 72.06
CA ASP A 61 40.45 28.48 72.07
C ASP A 61 39.95 29.19 70.81
N ILE A 62 40.66 30.23 70.34
CA ILE A 62 40.34 30.92 69.09
C ILE A 62 40.44 29.95 67.90
N LYS A 63 41.49 29.11 67.85
CA LYS A 63 41.64 28.09 66.79
C LYS A 63 40.52 27.06 66.83
N ILE A 64 40.17 26.55 68.02
CA ILE A 64 39.08 25.60 68.20
C ILE A 64 37.76 26.21 67.74
N ASN A 65 37.48 27.46 68.09
CA ASN A 65 36.25 28.14 67.68
C ASN A 65 36.18 28.36 66.16
N ARG A 66 37.29 28.68 65.51
CA ARG A 66 37.35 28.76 64.05
C ARG A 66 37.06 27.40 63.40
N LEU A 67 37.70 26.34 63.88
CA LEU A 67 37.46 24.98 63.38
C LEU A 67 36.01 24.53 63.57
N LYS A 68 35.38 24.86 64.70
CA LYS A 68 33.95 24.61 64.93
C LYS A 68 33.08 25.34 63.91
N LYS A 69 33.38 26.59 63.59
CA LYS A 69 32.66 27.37 62.56
C LYS A 69 32.80 26.71 61.18
N ASP A 70 34.02 26.39 60.78
CA ASP A 70 34.30 25.75 59.49
C ASP A 70 33.58 24.39 59.37
N MET A 71 33.54 23.61 60.46
CA MET A 71 32.82 22.34 60.53
C MET A 71 31.30 22.52 60.37
N ILE A 72 30.71 23.55 61.01
CA ILE A 72 29.28 23.86 60.86
C ILE A 72 28.96 24.25 59.41
N GLU A 73 29.78 25.08 58.77
CA GLU A 73 29.61 25.46 57.36
C GLU A 73 29.72 24.25 56.43
N LEU A 74 30.69 23.37 56.67
CA LEU A 74 30.83 22.12 55.92
C LEU A 74 29.62 21.21 56.10
N CYS A 75 29.11 21.03 57.32
CA CYS A 75 27.90 20.25 57.58
C CYS A 75 26.68 20.80 56.84
N LYS A 76 26.52 22.14 56.77
CA LYS A 76 25.45 22.77 55.99
C LYS A 76 25.61 22.51 54.48
N ALA A 77 26.82 22.59 53.95
CA ALA A 77 27.11 22.28 52.55
C ALA A 77 26.80 20.82 52.22
N ILE A 78 27.23 19.88 53.07
CA ILE A 78 26.92 18.44 52.96
C ILE A 78 25.41 18.21 52.98
N HIS A 79 24.68 18.84 53.91
CA HIS A 79 23.24 18.70 54.00
C HIS A 79 22.52 19.20 52.73
N ASN A 80 22.94 20.35 52.19
CA ASN A 80 22.38 20.88 50.94
C ASN A 80 22.69 19.98 49.74
N ALA A 81 23.92 19.46 49.64
CA ALA A 81 24.30 18.51 48.61
C ALA A 81 23.45 17.22 48.68
N ASN A 82 23.24 16.69 49.89
CA ASN A 82 22.42 15.50 50.11
C ASN A 82 20.95 15.72 49.69
N ARG A 83 20.40 16.91 49.98
CA ARG A 83 19.06 17.30 49.51
C ARG A 83 18.98 17.32 47.98
N LYS A 84 19.99 17.88 47.30
CA LYS A 84 20.07 17.89 45.83
C LYS A 84 20.14 16.48 45.25
N ILE A 85 20.98 15.61 45.82
CA ILE A 85 21.11 14.20 45.42
C ILE A 85 19.77 13.47 45.59
N THR A 86 19.09 13.68 46.70
CA THR A 86 17.79 13.06 46.99
C THR A 86 16.73 13.50 45.97
N ASN A 87 16.67 14.79 45.65
CA ASN A 87 15.76 15.32 44.63
C ASN A 87 16.06 14.72 43.25
N ALA A 88 17.33 14.67 42.85
CA ALA A 88 17.74 14.08 41.57
C ALA A 88 17.36 12.59 41.50
N PHE A 89 17.52 11.85 42.61
CA PHE A 89 17.14 10.44 42.67
C PHE A 89 15.62 10.24 42.54
N ALA A 90 14.81 11.13 43.14
CA ALA A 90 13.36 11.12 42.98
C ALA A 90 12.93 11.39 41.52
N GLU A 91 13.59 12.34 40.84
CA GLU A 91 13.35 12.59 39.41
C GLU A 91 13.74 11.41 38.52
N LEU A 92 14.88 10.77 38.80
CA LEU A 92 15.32 9.57 38.08
C LEU A 92 14.32 8.41 38.25
N LYS A 93 13.75 8.23 39.45
CA LYS A 93 12.67 7.25 39.67
C LYS A 93 11.44 7.54 38.82
N LYS A 94 11.02 8.80 38.71
CA LYS A 94 9.90 9.20 37.84
C LYS A 94 10.21 8.91 36.37
N LYS A 95 11.40 9.28 35.90
CA LYS A 95 11.84 9.00 34.52
C LYS A 95 11.88 7.50 34.22
N LYS A 96 12.33 6.68 35.17
CA LYS A 96 12.32 5.21 35.03
C LYS A 96 10.92 4.66 34.80
N PHE A 97 9.92 5.18 35.50
CA PHE A 97 8.53 4.77 35.33
C PHE A 97 8.01 5.16 33.93
N LEU A 98 8.24 6.41 33.49
CA LEU A 98 7.87 6.88 32.15
C LEU A 98 8.53 6.06 31.03
N ILE A 99 9.81 5.71 31.18
CA ILE A 99 10.49 4.85 30.21
C ILE A 99 9.79 3.49 30.09
N LYS A 100 9.39 2.89 31.22
CA LYS A 100 8.69 1.61 31.23
C LYS A 100 7.32 1.70 30.54
N GLU A 101 6.54 2.74 30.82
CA GLU A 101 5.26 2.98 30.13
C GLU A 101 5.44 3.16 28.63
N ASN A 102 6.44 3.96 28.23
CA ASN A 102 6.74 4.19 26.82
C ASN A 102 7.18 2.90 26.10
N THR A 103 7.99 2.05 26.75
CA THR A 103 8.38 0.75 26.18
C THR A 103 7.16 -0.14 25.96
N GLN A 104 6.25 -0.22 26.95
CA GLN A 104 5.02 -1.00 26.80
C GLN A 104 4.13 -0.47 25.67
N CYS A 105 3.96 0.85 25.56
CA CYS A 105 3.22 1.47 24.47
C CYS A 105 3.84 1.16 23.09
N MET A 106 5.17 1.18 22.97
CA MET A 106 5.84 0.79 21.72
C MET A 106 5.59 -0.68 21.35
N GLU A 107 5.59 -1.59 22.33
CA GLU A 107 5.27 -3.00 22.11
C GLU A 107 3.82 -3.18 21.63
N GLU A 108 2.87 -2.44 22.20
CA GLU A 108 1.47 -2.44 21.78
C GLU A 108 1.33 -1.94 20.32
N ILE A 109 1.94 -0.80 19.99
CA ILE A 109 1.95 -0.27 18.61
C ILE A 109 2.56 -1.27 17.62
N TYR A 110 3.69 -1.90 17.98
CA TYR A 110 4.34 -2.89 17.14
C TYR A 110 3.42 -4.09 16.85
N ASN A 111 2.75 -4.61 17.88
CA ASN A 111 1.81 -5.72 17.74
C ASN A 111 0.61 -5.35 16.86
N ASP A 112 0.09 -4.12 16.98
CA ASP A 112 -1.01 -3.64 16.16
C ASP A 112 -0.61 -3.49 14.68
N VAL A 113 0.61 -3.02 14.41
CA VAL A 113 1.17 -2.98 13.04
C VAL A 113 1.26 -4.39 12.45
N ILE A 114 1.74 -5.38 13.21
CA ILE A 114 1.79 -6.77 12.75
C ILE A 114 0.38 -7.28 12.42
N LYS A 115 -0.59 -7.11 13.31
CA LYS A 115 -1.97 -7.57 13.09
C LYS A 115 -2.57 -6.95 11.82
N LYS A 116 -2.36 -5.64 11.62
CA LYS A 116 -2.86 -4.92 10.44
C LYS A 116 -2.23 -5.44 9.15
N ASN A 117 -0.93 -5.73 9.17
CA ASN A 117 -0.23 -6.32 8.02
C ASN A 117 -0.73 -7.73 7.70
N VAL A 118 -1.02 -8.56 8.71
CA VAL A 118 -1.59 -9.90 8.52
C VAL A 118 -2.98 -9.79 7.86
N MET A 119 -3.85 -8.93 8.38
CA MET A 119 -5.18 -8.68 7.82
C MET A 119 -5.13 -8.21 6.36
N HIS A 120 -4.20 -7.29 6.05
CA HIS A 120 -4.00 -6.81 4.67
C HIS A 120 -3.50 -7.91 3.73
N ASN A 121 -2.61 -8.80 4.22
CA ASN A 121 -2.13 -9.92 3.43
C ASN A 121 -3.24 -10.95 3.15
N GLU A 122 -4.12 -11.22 4.14
CA GLU A 122 -5.28 -12.08 3.95
C GLU A 122 -6.29 -11.52 2.94
N GLN A 123 -6.57 -10.20 3.00
CA GLN A 123 -7.41 -9.53 2.01
C GLN A 123 -6.82 -9.62 0.60
N ASN A 124 -5.52 -9.34 0.43
CA ASN A 124 -4.84 -9.46 -0.86
C ASN A 124 -4.91 -10.89 -1.43
N ASN A 125 -4.71 -11.91 -0.60
CA ASN A 125 -4.80 -13.30 -1.02
C ASN A 125 -6.23 -13.67 -1.47
N THR A 126 -7.24 -13.15 -0.77
CA THR A 126 -8.65 -13.35 -1.13
C THR A 126 -8.96 -12.70 -2.47
N THR A 127 -8.57 -11.44 -2.67
CA THR A 127 -8.76 -10.71 -3.93
C THR A 127 -8.07 -11.39 -5.10
N LEU A 128 -6.81 -11.85 -4.92
CA LEU A 128 -6.07 -12.59 -5.95
C LEU A 128 -6.75 -13.92 -6.31
N THR A 129 -7.29 -14.62 -5.32
CA THR A 129 -8.01 -15.88 -5.54
C THR A 129 -9.26 -15.65 -6.37
N ILE A 130 -10.01 -14.58 -6.09
CA ILE A 130 -11.23 -14.29 -6.84
C ILE A 130 -10.93 -13.83 -8.27
N LEU A 131 -9.92 -12.97 -8.46
CA LEU A 131 -9.44 -12.57 -9.79
C LEU A 131 -9.05 -13.79 -10.62
N ASN A 132 -8.28 -14.72 -10.05
CA ASN A 132 -7.89 -15.95 -10.74
C ASN A 132 -9.11 -16.79 -11.13
N HIS A 133 -10.10 -16.93 -10.25
CA HIS A 133 -11.33 -17.66 -10.56
C HIS A 133 -12.14 -17.00 -11.68
N PHE A 134 -12.21 -15.66 -11.68
CA PHE A 134 -12.85 -14.90 -12.76
C PHE A 134 -12.16 -15.14 -14.10
N PHE A 135 -10.82 -15.05 -14.16
CA PHE A 135 -10.09 -15.28 -15.40
C PHE A 135 -10.22 -16.71 -15.92
N ILE A 136 -10.21 -17.71 -15.04
CA ILE A 136 -10.43 -19.12 -15.42
C ILE A 136 -11.83 -19.30 -16.02
N LYS A 137 -12.87 -18.77 -15.37
CA LYS A 137 -14.25 -18.83 -15.88
C LYS A 137 -14.42 -18.09 -17.21
N LYS A 138 -13.79 -16.92 -17.36
CA LYS A 138 -13.77 -16.18 -18.64
C LYS A 138 -13.13 -17.01 -19.74
N GLY A 139 -12.04 -17.73 -19.43
CA GLY A 139 -11.42 -18.70 -20.34
C GLY A 139 -12.41 -19.76 -20.83
N TYR A 140 -13.11 -20.43 -19.91
CA TYR A 140 -14.09 -21.45 -20.27
C TYR A 140 -15.24 -20.91 -21.14
N HIS A 141 -15.81 -19.75 -20.78
CA HIS A 141 -16.88 -19.15 -21.58
C HIS A 141 -16.44 -18.77 -22.99
N ASN A 142 -15.20 -18.33 -23.17
CA ASN A 142 -14.65 -18.04 -24.50
C ASN A 142 -14.48 -19.31 -25.33
N ASP A 143 -14.07 -20.41 -24.73
CA ASP A 143 -13.92 -21.69 -25.42
C ASP A 143 -15.29 -22.26 -25.85
N ASP A 144 -16.30 -22.16 -24.97
CA ASP A 144 -17.69 -22.52 -25.30
C ASP A 144 -18.24 -21.67 -26.45
N LEU A 145 -17.99 -20.36 -26.43
CA LEU A 145 -18.43 -19.46 -27.49
C LEU A 145 -17.76 -19.80 -28.83
N LYS A 146 -16.45 -20.09 -28.84
CA LYS A 146 -15.73 -20.55 -30.03
C LYS A 146 -16.32 -21.83 -30.59
N LEU A 147 -16.66 -22.79 -29.73
CA LEU A 147 -17.26 -24.05 -30.13
C LEU A 147 -18.65 -23.84 -30.76
N LEU A 148 -19.50 -23.03 -30.12
CA LEU A 148 -20.82 -22.68 -30.62
C LEU A 148 -20.73 -21.98 -31.99
N LEU A 149 -19.81 -21.04 -32.13
CA LEU A 149 -19.61 -20.28 -33.36
C LEU A 149 -19.13 -21.20 -34.50
N LYS A 150 -18.29 -22.18 -34.20
CA LYS A 150 -17.87 -23.23 -35.15
C LYS A 150 -19.05 -24.09 -35.60
N ASP A 151 -19.89 -24.58 -34.68
CA ASP A 151 -21.10 -25.36 -35.01
C ASP A 151 -22.08 -24.57 -35.89
N LYS A 152 -22.32 -23.29 -35.56
CA LYS A 152 -23.20 -22.43 -36.35
C LYS A 152 -22.66 -22.17 -37.75
N LYS A 153 -21.35 -21.91 -37.90
CA LYS A 153 -20.69 -21.76 -39.21
C LYS A 153 -20.85 -23.02 -40.06
N GLU A 154 -20.70 -24.20 -39.46
CA GLU A 154 -20.89 -25.46 -40.17
C GLU A 154 -22.34 -25.68 -40.63
N LYS A 155 -23.32 -25.41 -39.76
CA LYS A 155 -24.74 -25.47 -40.14
C LYS A 155 -25.08 -24.55 -41.30
N ILE A 156 -24.58 -23.32 -41.28
CA ILE A 156 -24.76 -22.37 -42.40
C ILE A 156 -24.13 -22.92 -43.69
N ARG A 157 -22.94 -23.53 -43.61
CA ARG A 157 -22.27 -24.14 -44.77
C ARG A 157 -23.10 -25.27 -45.37
N ILE A 158 -23.65 -26.15 -44.53
CA ILE A 158 -24.52 -27.25 -44.97
C ILE A 158 -25.76 -26.70 -45.69
N VAL A 159 -26.44 -25.72 -45.10
CA VAL A 159 -27.64 -25.11 -45.71
C VAL A 159 -27.31 -24.43 -47.04
N LYS A 160 -26.21 -23.68 -47.13
CA LYS A 160 -25.76 -23.08 -48.39
C LYS A 160 -25.53 -24.12 -49.49
N ASN A 161 -24.93 -25.26 -49.15
CA ASN A 161 -24.72 -26.35 -50.11
C ASN A 161 -26.04 -26.98 -50.57
N GLN A 162 -26.98 -27.19 -49.65
CA GLN A 162 -28.33 -27.71 -49.98
C GLN A 162 -29.10 -26.77 -50.90
N ILE A 163 -29.06 -25.46 -50.65
CA ILE A 163 -29.69 -24.45 -51.51
C ILE A 163 -29.06 -24.49 -52.91
N LYS A 164 -27.73 -24.58 -53.00
CA LYS A 164 -27.02 -24.66 -54.29
C LYS A 164 -27.42 -25.91 -55.08
N GLU A 165 -27.53 -27.05 -54.41
CA GLU A 165 -27.98 -28.30 -55.04
C GLU A 165 -29.43 -28.21 -55.51
N MET A 166 -30.33 -27.64 -54.69
CA MET A 166 -31.72 -27.44 -55.06
C MET A 166 -31.85 -26.50 -56.27
N ASN A 167 -31.08 -25.41 -56.32
CA ASN A 167 -31.06 -24.51 -57.49
C ASN A 167 -30.59 -25.23 -58.75
N ASN A 168 -29.52 -26.02 -58.68
CA ASN A 168 -29.04 -26.81 -59.83
C ASN A 168 -30.13 -27.78 -60.34
N ASN A 169 -30.86 -28.41 -59.42
CA ASN A 169 -31.98 -29.30 -59.76
C ASN A 169 -33.15 -28.56 -60.41
N ILE A 170 -33.50 -27.37 -59.91
CA ILE A 170 -34.54 -26.52 -60.52
C ILE A 170 -34.14 -26.10 -61.93
N THR A 171 -32.89 -25.63 -62.12
CA THR A 171 -32.36 -25.25 -63.43
C THR A 171 -32.40 -26.42 -64.40
N THR A 172 -31.99 -27.61 -63.96
CA THR A 172 -32.03 -28.84 -64.79
C THR A 172 -33.47 -29.20 -65.19
N LYS A 173 -34.43 -29.12 -64.25
CA LYS A 173 -35.84 -29.38 -64.54
C LYS A 173 -36.43 -28.34 -65.52
N ARG A 174 -36.10 -27.06 -65.35
CA ARG A 174 -36.51 -25.99 -66.27
C ARG A 174 -35.99 -26.26 -67.70
N LEU A 175 -34.71 -26.63 -67.84
CA LEU A 175 -34.14 -27.01 -69.14
C LEU A 175 -34.86 -28.20 -69.78
N ASN A 176 -35.17 -29.23 -68.99
CA ASN A 176 -35.90 -30.40 -69.49
C ASN A 176 -37.33 -30.06 -69.93
N ILE A 177 -38.03 -29.17 -69.21
CA ILE A 177 -39.37 -28.70 -69.61
C ILE A 177 -39.29 -27.93 -70.93
N ALA A 178 -38.36 -26.99 -71.05
CA ALA A 178 -38.16 -26.24 -72.31
C ALA A 178 -37.85 -27.16 -73.51
N LEU A 179 -37.06 -28.22 -73.28
CA LEU A 179 -36.76 -29.21 -74.29
C LEU A 179 -37.98 -30.08 -74.66
N LEU A 180 -38.86 -30.39 -73.71
CA LEU A 180 -40.13 -31.08 -73.99
C LEU A 180 -41.10 -30.19 -74.75
N ASP A 181 -41.22 -28.91 -74.35
CA ASP A 181 -42.09 -27.94 -75.01
C ASP A 181 -41.68 -27.72 -76.47
N SER A 182 -40.39 -27.47 -76.74
CA SER A 182 -39.88 -27.33 -78.12
C SER A 182 -40.15 -28.57 -78.99
N ARG A 183 -40.00 -29.78 -78.44
CA ARG A 183 -40.35 -31.03 -79.15
C ARG A 183 -41.84 -31.13 -79.43
N LEU A 184 -42.68 -30.74 -78.47
CA LEU A 184 -44.14 -30.76 -78.63
C LEU A 184 -44.58 -29.79 -79.73
N ILE A 185 -44.02 -28.58 -79.74
CA ILE A 185 -44.24 -27.57 -80.79
C ILE A 185 -43.84 -28.12 -82.15
N ALA A 186 -42.61 -28.66 -82.28
CA ALA A 186 -42.13 -29.23 -83.55
C ALA A 186 -43.04 -30.36 -84.07
N ASN A 187 -43.50 -31.24 -83.17
CA ASN A 187 -44.44 -32.31 -83.51
C ASN A 187 -45.80 -31.76 -83.94
N LEU A 188 -46.32 -30.73 -83.26
CA LEU A 188 -47.58 -30.07 -83.63
C LEU A 188 -47.47 -29.38 -84.99
N HIS A 189 -46.36 -28.72 -85.31
CA HIS A 189 -46.11 -28.19 -86.65
C HIS A 189 -46.07 -29.30 -87.70
N THR A 190 -45.42 -30.43 -87.40
CA THR A 190 -45.37 -31.59 -88.29
C THR A 190 -46.77 -32.14 -88.58
N ILE A 191 -47.60 -32.33 -87.53
CA ILE A 191 -48.99 -32.78 -87.67
C ILE A 191 -49.81 -31.75 -88.46
N LYS A 192 -49.65 -30.46 -88.17
CA LYS A 192 -50.31 -29.35 -88.88
C LYS A 192 -49.98 -29.37 -90.37
N SER A 193 -48.71 -29.56 -90.73
CA SER A 193 -48.25 -29.67 -92.12
C SER A 193 -48.82 -30.91 -92.80
N TYR A 194 -48.77 -32.07 -92.14
CA TYR A 194 -49.34 -33.31 -92.69
C TYR A 194 -50.86 -33.21 -92.94
N ILE A 195 -51.62 -32.63 -92.01
CA ILE A 195 -53.06 -32.40 -92.21
C ILE A 195 -53.30 -31.44 -93.38
N LYS A 196 -52.48 -30.39 -93.54
CA LYS A 196 -52.57 -29.47 -94.68
C LYS A 196 -52.29 -30.17 -96.01
N GLU A 197 -51.24 -30.99 -96.09
CA GLU A 197 -50.90 -31.77 -97.29
C GLU A 197 -52.03 -32.72 -97.67
N LEU A 198 -52.58 -33.46 -96.70
CA LEU A 198 -53.72 -34.36 -96.93
C LEU A 198 -54.97 -33.61 -97.45
N ILE A 199 -55.19 -32.36 -97.03
CA ILE A 199 -56.27 -31.50 -97.55
C ILE A 199 -55.96 -31.07 -98.99
N GLN A 200 -54.72 -30.66 -99.28
CA GLN A 200 -54.30 -30.19 -100.60
C GLN A 200 -54.28 -31.30 -101.66
N MET A 201 -53.87 -32.51 -101.30
CA MET A 201 -53.83 -33.68 -102.21
C MET A 201 -55.23 -34.21 -102.58
N GLY A 202 -56.31 -33.59 -102.11
CA GLY A 202 -57.67 -34.01 -102.49
C GLY A 202 -58.06 -35.41 -101.99
N ALA A 203 -57.27 -36.03 -101.09
CA ALA A 203 -57.44 -37.39 -100.54
C ALA A 203 -58.79 -37.60 -99.82
N PHE A 204 -59.64 -36.57 -99.74
CA PHE A 204 -60.84 -36.52 -98.94
C PHE A 204 -62.09 -36.08 -99.69
N GLN A 205 -62.05 -36.09 -101.03
CA GLN A 205 -63.17 -35.67 -101.87
C GLN A 205 -64.46 -36.54 -101.72
N LYS A 206 -64.43 -37.66 -100.97
CA LYS A 206 -65.60 -38.47 -100.59
C LYS A 206 -65.74 -38.70 -99.08
N ILE A 207 -65.74 -37.64 -98.27
CA ILE A 207 -65.91 -37.76 -96.81
C ILE A 207 -67.10 -36.93 -96.30
N ASN A 208 -67.99 -37.61 -95.58
CA ASN A 208 -69.21 -37.09 -94.93
C ASN A 208 -68.97 -35.77 -94.16
N ILE A 209 -69.90 -34.81 -94.23
CA ILE A 209 -69.77 -33.42 -93.72
C ILE A 209 -69.23 -33.36 -92.27
N ASN A 210 -69.61 -34.31 -91.41
CA ASN A 210 -69.17 -34.38 -90.01
C ASN A 210 -67.64 -34.52 -89.84
N LYS A 211 -66.95 -35.28 -90.70
CA LYS A 211 -65.48 -35.48 -90.60
C LYS A 211 -64.69 -34.26 -91.08
N LYS A 212 -65.27 -33.40 -91.93
CA LYS A 212 -64.66 -32.14 -92.38
C LYS A 212 -64.60 -31.11 -91.25
N ASN A 213 -65.64 -31.07 -90.41
CA ASN A 213 -65.67 -30.21 -89.22
C ASN A 213 -64.68 -30.68 -88.15
N ILE A 214 -64.56 -31.98 -87.90
CA ILE A 214 -63.57 -32.52 -86.95
C ILE A 214 -62.15 -32.06 -87.30
N ARG A 215 -61.77 -32.06 -88.58
CA ARG A 215 -60.41 -31.64 -88.99
C ARG A 215 -60.16 -30.15 -88.87
N ARG A 216 -61.15 -29.33 -89.23
CA ARG A 216 -61.05 -27.88 -89.01
C ARG A 216 -60.94 -27.57 -87.52
N ASN A 217 -61.69 -28.30 -86.68
CA ASN A 217 -61.57 -28.20 -85.23
C ASN A 217 -60.20 -28.67 -84.74
N CYS A 218 -59.64 -29.77 -85.26
CA CYS A 218 -58.28 -30.22 -84.91
C CYS A 218 -57.21 -29.19 -85.33
N LEU A 219 -57.29 -28.62 -86.55
CA LEU A 219 -56.38 -27.57 -87.01
C LEU A 219 -56.52 -26.30 -86.16
N HIS A 220 -57.74 -25.93 -85.78
CA HIS A 220 -57.99 -24.79 -84.90
C HIS A 220 -57.42 -25.02 -83.50
N ILE A 221 -57.60 -26.21 -82.93
CA ILE A 221 -57.02 -26.59 -81.64
C ILE A 221 -55.49 -26.58 -81.73
N ILE A 222 -54.90 -27.18 -82.76
CA ILE A 222 -53.44 -27.21 -82.95
C ILE A 222 -52.89 -25.78 -83.09
N ASN A 223 -53.53 -24.91 -83.88
CA ASN A 223 -53.13 -23.51 -84.00
C ASN A 223 -53.25 -22.77 -82.66
N ASN A 224 -54.35 -22.94 -81.93
CA ASN A 224 -54.52 -22.31 -80.63
C ASN A 224 -53.47 -22.78 -79.61
N VAL A 225 -53.01 -24.03 -79.70
CA VAL A 225 -51.94 -24.55 -78.83
C VAL A 225 -50.57 -23.98 -79.24
N ILE A 226 -50.25 -23.96 -80.55
CA ILE A 226 -49.01 -23.35 -81.06
C ILE A 226 -48.96 -21.86 -80.70
N ASP A 227 -50.02 -21.09 -80.98
CA ASP A 227 -50.07 -19.65 -80.72
C ASP A 227 -49.95 -19.34 -79.22
N LYS A 228 -50.58 -20.16 -78.36
CA LYS A 228 -50.40 -20.06 -76.90
C LYS A 228 -48.95 -20.31 -76.49
N GLN A 229 -48.31 -21.35 -77.02
CA GLN A 229 -46.92 -21.66 -76.65
C GLN A 229 -45.91 -20.65 -77.23
N GLU A 230 -46.06 -20.18 -78.47
CA GLU A 230 -45.21 -19.12 -79.05
C GLU A 230 -45.38 -17.77 -78.32
N SER A 231 -46.60 -17.45 -77.84
CA SER A 231 -46.82 -16.27 -76.98
C SER A 231 -46.16 -16.41 -75.61
N THR A 232 -45.98 -17.65 -75.13
CA THR A 232 -45.29 -17.94 -73.87
C THR A 232 -43.77 -17.92 -74.08
N GLU A 233 -43.25 -18.42 -75.21
CA GLU A 233 -41.82 -18.34 -75.59
C GLU A 233 -41.34 -16.88 -75.75
N LYS A 234 -42.19 -15.98 -76.28
CA LYS A 234 -41.91 -14.54 -76.32
C LYS A 234 -41.84 -13.88 -74.94
N ASN A 235 -42.52 -14.45 -73.94
CA ASN A 235 -42.47 -13.99 -72.54
C ASN A 235 -41.41 -14.75 -71.71
N ILE A 236 -40.81 -15.81 -72.26
CA ILE A 236 -39.67 -16.56 -71.71
C ILE A 236 -38.40 -16.20 -72.54
N LEU A 237 -38.39 -15.03 -73.17
CA LEU A 237 -37.17 -14.44 -73.70
C LEU A 237 -36.37 -13.92 -72.50
N ASP A 238 -35.52 -14.82 -72.01
CA ASP A 238 -34.29 -14.59 -71.25
C ASP A 238 -34.39 -14.44 -69.71
N PRO A 239 -34.33 -15.55 -68.94
CA PRO A 239 -34.05 -15.51 -67.50
C PRO A 239 -32.56 -15.20 -67.19
N HIS A 240 -31.72 -14.94 -68.20
CA HIS A 240 -30.32 -14.53 -68.03
C HIS A 240 -30.08 -13.03 -68.30
N THR A 241 -31.12 -12.22 -68.52
CA THR A 241 -31.01 -10.74 -68.47
C THR A 241 -31.45 -10.12 -67.14
N ASP A 242 -32.06 -10.89 -66.24
CA ASP A 242 -32.39 -10.45 -64.86
C ASP A 242 -31.22 -10.62 -63.87
N ASP A 243 -30.00 -10.83 -64.35
CA ASP A 243 -28.78 -10.79 -63.51
C ASP A 243 -28.10 -9.40 -63.51
N ASN A 244 -28.75 -8.34 -63.99
CA ASN A 244 -28.18 -6.97 -63.96
C ASN A 244 -29.13 -5.82 -63.59
N GLN A 245 -30.34 -6.09 -63.10
CA GLN A 245 -31.17 -5.07 -62.44
C GLN A 245 -31.88 -5.63 -61.20
N MET A 246 -31.13 -6.29 -60.33
CA MET A 246 -31.44 -6.20 -58.92
C MET A 246 -30.95 -4.82 -58.50
N GLU A 247 -31.88 -3.86 -58.36
CA GLU A 247 -31.64 -2.70 -57.51
C GLU A 247 -31.28 -3.26 -56.12
N THR A 248 -29.97 -3.39 -55.89
CA THR A 248 -29.41 -3.30 -54.56
C THR A 248 -29.87 -1.96 -54.03
N ALA A 249 -30.99 -1.97 -53.30
CA ALA A 249 -31.27 -0.92 -52.35
C ALA A 249 -29.98 -0.75 -51.54
N ASP A 250 -29.43 0.46 -51.59
CA ASP A 250 -28.23 0.88 -50.89
C ASP A 250 -28.24 0.33 -49.46
N ASN A 251 -27.42 -0.68 -49.25
CA ASN A 251 -26.56 -0.75 -48.09
C ASN A 251 -25.19 -1.17 -48.62
N ASN A 252 -24.51 -0.20 -49.23
CA ASN A 252 -23.05 -0.16 -49.23
C ASN A 252 -22.59 -0.17 -47.77
N VAL A 253 -22.54 -1.34 -47.15
CA VAL A 253 -21.46 -1.64 -46.23
C VAL A 253 -20.40 -2.27 -47.09
N SER A 254 -19.45 -1.44 -47.49
CA SER A 254 -18.15 -1.84 -48.00
C SER A 254 -17.60 -2.97 -47.13
N THR A 255 -17.74 -4.22 -47.54
CA THR A 255 -16.85 -5.29 -47.09
C THR A 255 -15.54 -5.05 -47.81
N GLU A 256 -14.75 -4.11 -47.28
CA GLU A 256 -13.31 -4.19 -47.46
C GLU A 256 -12.87 -5.58 -47.01
N ASN A 257 -12.27 -6.32 -47.94
CA ASN A 257 -11.31 -7.34 -47.59
C ASN A 257 -10.18 -6.66 -46.82
N ARG A 258 -10.36 -6.51 -45.51
CA ARG A 258 -9.28 -6.19 -44.59
C ARG A 258 -9.56 -6.86 -43.26
N GLU A 259 -8.53 -7.58 -42.84
CA GLU A 259 -8.29 -8.09 -41.50
C GLU A 259 -9.05 -9.37 -41.17
N GLU A 260 -8.29 -10.46 -41.11
CA GLU A 260 -8.44 -11.45 -40.06
C GLU A 260 -8.79 -10.70 -38.77
N GLU A 261 -10.06 -10.73 -38.36
CA GLU A 261 -10.48 -10.35 -37.01
C GLU A 261 -9.76 -11.30 -36.05
N LYS A 262 -8.53 -10.89 -35.70
CA LYS A 262 -7.92 -11.19 -34.43
C LYS A 262 -8.97 -10.75 -33.42
N LEU A 263 -9.68 -11.71 -32.82
CA LEU A 263 -10.41 -11.50 -31.58
C LEU A 263 -9.37 -11.06 -30.54
N GLU A 264 -8.98 -9.79 -30.56
CA GLU A 264 -8.30 -9.15 -29.45
C GLU A 264 -9.34 -9.02 -28.35
N LEU A 265 -9.33 -10.06 -27.52
CA LEU A 265 -10.00 -10.19 -26.23
C LEU A 265 -9.46 -9.14 -25.24
N GLN A 266 -9.53 -7.85 -25.59
CA GLN A 266 -9.49 -6.80 -24.61
C GLN A 266 -10.84 -6.78 -23.89
N LEU A 267 -10.79 -6.66 -22.55
CA LEU A 267 -11.98 -6.54 -21.71
C LEU A 267 -12.85 -5.42 -22.29
N ASN A 268 -14.10 -5.72 -22.66
CA ASN A 268 -14.99 -4.66 -23.08
C ASN A 268 -15.27 -3.74 -21.87
N THR A 269 -15.65 -2.49 -22.12
CA THR A 269 -15.87 -1.48 -21.07
C THR A 269 -16.85 -1.94 -19.97
N GLN A 270 -17.80 -2.82 -20.31
CA GLN A 270 -18.74 -3.44 -19.36
C GLN A 270 -18.05 -4.43 -18.40
N GLU A 271 -17.09 -5.22 -18.89
CA GLU A 271 -16.32 -6.17 -18.08
C GLU A 271 -15.37 -5.43 -17.13
N PHE A 272 -14.84 -4.27 -17.53
CA PHE A 272 -14.03 -3.41 -16.66
C PHE A 272 -14.85 -2.81 -15.51
N ILE A 273 -16.07 -2.32 -15.81
CA ILE A 273 -17.01 -1.80 -14.81
C ILE A 273 -17.45 -2.90 -13.83
N GLN A 274 -17.66 -4.13 -14.31
CA GLN A 274 -18.00 -5.25 -13.45
C GLN A 274 -16.82 -5.69 -12.57
N LEU A 275 -15.59 -5.63 -13.08
CA LEU A 275 -14.38 -5.91 -12.31
C LEU A 275 -14.15 -4.86 -11.21
N GLU A 276 -14.34 -3.58 -11.54
CA GLU A 276 -14.20 -2.47 -10.59
C GLU A 276 -15.23 -2.56 -9.45
N ASN A 277 -16.49 -2.86 -9.79
CA ASN A 277 -17.55 -3.06 -8.80
C ASN A 277 -17.38 -4.32 -7.95
N PHE A 278 -16.61 -5.30 -8.41
CA PHE A 278 -16.34 -6.53 -7.67
C PHE A 278 -15.17 -6.40 -6.69
N LEU A 279 -14.23 -5.48 -6.96
CA LEU A 279 -13.02 -5.24 -6.15
C LEU A 279 -13.21 -4.18 -5.05
N LEU A 280 -14.33 -3.44 -5.05
CA LEU A 280 -14.77 -2.50 -4.02
C LEU A 280 -15.64 -3.18 -2.96
#